data_AF-A0A4V1KHL2-F1
#
_entry.id   AF-A0A4V1KHL2-F1
#
_cell.length_a   1.000
_cell.length_b   1.000
_cell.length_c   1.000
_cell.angle_alpha   90.00
_cell.angle_beta   90.00
_cell.angle_gamma   90.00
#
_symmetry.space_group_name_H-M   'P 1'
#
loop_
_entity.id
_entity.type
_entity.pdbx_description
1 polymer ?
#
loop_
_entity_poly.entity_id
_entity_poly.type
_entity_poly.pdbx_seq_one_letter_code
_entity_poly.pdbx_strand_id
1 'polypeptide(L)'
;MKKQKKKVRTVDKYEKYGEIGEMYSSKWKKVDLLIPSNFRMLCAILGVKLEDVLRNFIWTVSYSVLKNATDKQRSAARKFFLSCKFGRPQYSKKQVNQMFSELKAIRKIYDTTDAMEGDDMELFWKNNHMYTEYWFKRWFEKNRRQDDISVLEKY
;
A
#
# COMPACT_ATOMS: atom_id res chain seq x y z
N MET A 1 -3.80 -21.68 43.18
CA MET A 1 -4.17 -21.24 41.81
C MET A 1 -3.13 -21.77 40.81
N LYS A 2 -3.52 -22.68 39.90
CA LYS A 2 -2.60 -23.20 38.87
C LYS A 2 -2.43 -22.15 37.77
N LYS A 3 -1.21 -21.63 37.58
CA LYS A 3 -0.86 -20.72 36.46
C LYS A 3 -1.08 -21.48 35.14
N GLN A 4 -2.08 -21.08 34.36
CA GLN A 4 -2.23 -21.56 32.99
C GLN A 4 -1.01 -21.08 32.19
N LYS A 5 -0.17 -22.03 31.73
CA LYS A 5 0.89 -21.73 30.77
C LYS A 5 0.23 -21.26 29.48
N LYS A 6 0.32 -19.95 29.16
CA LYS A 6 -0.06 -19.43 27.85
C LYS A 6 0.74 -20.20 26.80
N LYS A 7 0.07 -20.99 25.97
CA LYS A 7 0.67 -21.60 24.78
C LYS A 7 0.96 -20.44 23.81
N VAL A 8 2.21 -20.00 23.78
CA VAL A 8 2.71 -19.16 22.68
C VAL A 8 2.68 -20.04 21.44
N ARG A 9 1.82 -19.70 20.48
CA ARG A 9 1.76 -20.36 19.19
C ARG A 9 2.73 -19.60 18.29
N THR A 10 3.92 -20.14 18.10
CA THR A 10 4.86 -19.65 17.09
C THR A 10 4.14 -19.78 15.75
N VAL A 11 3.78 -18.64 15.16
CA VAL A 11 3.28 -18.62 13.78
C VAL A 11 4.53 -18.63 12.92
N ASP A 12 4.97 -19.83 12.55
CA ASP A 12 6.02 -19.98 11.55
C ASP A 12 5.60 -19.23 10.29
N LYS A 13 6.56 -18.53 9.68
CA LYS A 13 6.38 -17.79 8.43
C LYS A 13 5.70 -18.74 7.43
N TYR A 14 4.47 -18.45 7.03
CA TYR A 14 3.73 -19.31 6.11
C TYR A 14 4.46 -19.33 4.77
N GLU A 15 5.30 -20.35 4.53
CA GLU A 15 6.10 -20.52 3.30
C GLU A 15 5.25 -20.39 2.02
N LYS A 16 3.97 -20.76 2.11
CA LYS A 16 2.95 -20.60 1.07
C LYS A 16 2.82 -19.18 0.50
N TYR A 17 3.31 -18.14 1.20
CA TYR A 17 3.26 -16.74 0.77
C TYR A 17 4.64 -16.08 0.65
N GLY A 18 5.74 -16.84 0.84
CA GLY A 18 7.10 -16.30 0.90
C GLY A 18 7.56 -15.51 -0.33
N GLU A 19 7.02 -15.81 -1.51
CA GLU A 19 7.34 -15.13 -2.78
C GLU A 19 6.81 -13.68 -2.84
N ILE A 20 5.73 -13.37 -2.12
CA ILE A 20 5.15 -12.02 -2.06
C ILE A 20 5.88 -11.15 -1.02
N GLY A 21 6.38 -11.80 0.03
CA GLY A 21 6.91 -11.18 1.26
C GLY A 21 8.17 -10.35 1.11
N GLU A 22 8.92 -10.51 0.02
CA GLU A 22 10.12 -9.72 -0.22
C GLU A 22 10.01 -8.70 -1.37
N MET A 23 9.20 -8.94 -2.40
CA MET A 23 9.26 -8.12 -3.62
C MET A 23 8.31 -6.90 -3.58
N TYR A 24 7.16 -6.97 -2.90
CA TYR A 24 6.12 -5.90 -2.98
C TYR A 24 5.55 -5.41 -1.65
N SER A 25 5.62 -6.20 -0.57
CA SER A 25 5.12 -5.79 0.74
C SER A 25 6.15 -5.01 1.57
N SER A 26 7.43 -5.01 1.17
CA SER A 26 8.54 -4.56 2.03
C SER A 26 9.66 -3.77 1.34
N LYS A 27 9.90 -3.96 0.03
CA LYS A 27 11.02 -3.31 -0.69
C LYS A 27 10.55 -2.08 -1.48
N TRP A 28 11.28 -0.98 -1.32
CA TRP A 28 11.06 0.25 -2.07
C TRP A 28 11.64 0.10 -3.48
N LYS A 29 10.89 0.48 -4.51
CA LYS A 29 11.37 0.51 -5.90
C LYS A 29 11.78 1.94 -6.26
N LYS A 30 13.03 2.13 -6.70
CA LYS A 30 13.48 3.39 -7.27
C LYS A 30 12.96 3.50 -8.71
N VAL A 31 12.43 4.68 -9.07
CA VAL A 31 11.96 4.99 -10.41
C VAL A 31 12.62 6.28 -10.87
N ASP A 32 13.29 6.26 -12.01
CA ASP A 32 13.85 7.45 -12.65
C ASP A 32 12.81 8.04 -13.62
N LEU A 33 12.51 9.33 -13.48
CA LEU A 33 11.47 10.03 -14.24
C LEU A 33 12.02 11.29 -14.91
N LEU A 34 11.71 11.47 -16.19
CA LEU A 34 11.93 12.74 -16.87
C LEU A 34 10.80 13.71 -16.54
N ILE A 35 11.16 14.90 -16.08
CA ILE A 35 10.20 15.87 -15.54
C ILE A 35 10.00 17.01 -16.54
N PRO A 36 8.76 17.22 -17.01
CA PRO A 36 8.43 18.29 -17.95
C PRO A 36 8.90 19.67 -17.47
N SER A 37 9.43 20.48 -18.39
CA SER A 37 9.98 21.80 -18.10
C SER A 37 8.95 22.73 -17.47
N ASN A 38 7.73 22.76 -17.97
CA ASN A 38 6.62 23.55 -17.44
C ASN A 38 6.32 23.21 -15.97
N PHE A 39 6.36 21.94 -15.59
CA PHE A 39 6.13 21.53 -14.20
C PHE A 39 7.30 21.93 -13.28
N ARG A 40 8.54 21.84 -13.77
CA ARG A 40 9.72 22.35 -13.06
C ARG A 40 9.65 23.87 -12.85
N MET A 41 9.24 24.61 -13.87
CA MET A 41 9.02 26.06 -13.79
C MET A 41 7.96 26.40 -12.74
N LEU A 42 6.83 25.68 -12.73
CA LEU A 42 5.78 25.87 -11.74
C LEU A 42 6.29 25.62 -10.31
N CYS A 43 7.05 24.53 -10.10
CA CYS A 43 7.64 24.23 -8.80
C CYS A 43 8.59 25.34 -8.33
N ALA A 44 9.44 25.85 -9.24
CA ALA A 44 10.36 26.95 -8.94
C ALA A 44 9.62 28.24 -8.56
N ILE A 45 8.58 28.62 -9.31
CA ILE A 45 7.76 29.81 -9.03
C ILE A 45 7.09 29.71 -7.66
N LEU A 46 6.55 28.54 -7.33
CA LEU A 46 5.83 28.31 -6.08
C LEU A 46 6.75 28.00 -4.88
N GLY A 47 8.07 27.92 -5.08
CA GLY A 47 9.03 27.58 -4.03
C GLY A 47 8.85 26.18 -3.46
N VAL A 48 8.34 25.23 -4.25
CA VAL A 48 8.10 23.85 -3.82
C VAL A 48 9.09 22.89 -4.49
N LYS A 49 9.59 21.90 -3.74
CA LYS A 49 10.43 20.85 -4.30
C LYS A 49 9.58 19.85 -5.07
N LEU A 50 10.09 19.43 -6.22
CA LEU A 50 9.42 18.44 -7.07
C LEU A 50 9.16 17.13 -6.32
N GLU A 51 10.17 16.65 -5.59
CA GLU A 51 10.13 15.39 -4.84
C GLU A 51 9.03 15.42 -3.79
N ASP A 52 8.80 16.58 -3.15
CA ASP A 52 7.73 16.75 -2.18
C ASP A 52 6.36 16.63 -2.84
N VAL A 53 6.16 17.20 -4.02
CA VAL A 53 4.88 17.11 -4.75
C VAL A 53 4.60 15.66 -5.16
N LEU A 54 5.58 14.97 -5.75
CA LEU A 54 5.44 13.58 -6.19
C LEU A 54 5.23 12.65 -4.99
N ARG A 55 6.05 12.79 -3.94
CA ARG A 55 5.92 11.99 -2.71
C ARG A 55 4.56 12.20 -2.07
N ASN A 56 4.11 13.45 -1.93
CA ASN A 56 2.81 13.75 -1.35
C ASN A 56 1.68 13.11 -2.13
N PHE A 57 1.70 13.18 -3.47
CA PHE A 57 0.68 12.52 -4.28
C PHE A 57 0.68 11.00 -4.10
N ILE A 58 1.84 10.35 -4.25
CA ILE A 58 2.00 8.89 -4.17
C ILE A 58 1.50 8.37 -2.81
N TRP A 59 1.92 9.01 -1.71
CA TRP A 59 1.53 8.57 -0.38
C TRP A 59 0.06 8.88 -0.05
N THR A 60 -0.48 9.98 -0.60
CA THR A 60 -1.88 10.36 -0.42
C THR A 60 -2.79 9.34 -1.10
N VAL A 61 -2.49 8.96 -2.35
CA VAL A 61 -3.31 8.03 -3.13
C VAL A 61 -3.21 6.60 -2.62
N SER A 62 -2.04 6.17 -2.14
CA SER A 62 -1.81 4.79 -1.67
C SER A 62 -2.32 4.49 -0.26
N TYR A 63 -2.90 5.47 0.43
CA TYR A 63 -3.24 5.36 1.85
C TYR A 63 -2.03 5.04 2.76
N SER A 64 -0.82 5.41 2.33
CA SER A 64 0.41 5.24 3.09
C SER A 64 0.44 6.10 4.37
N VAL A 65 1.46 5.87 5.21
CA VAL A 65 1.61 6.31 6.60
C VAL A 65 1.85 7.81 6.78
N LEU A 66 1.68 8.62 5.74
CA LEU A 66 1.78 10.07 5.85
C LEU A 66 0.64 10.58 6.74
N LYS A 67 1.00 10.98 7.97
CA LYS A 67 0.07 11.43 9.03
C LYS A 67 -0.76 12.67 8.63
N ASN A 68 -0.35 13.39 7.58
CA ASN A 68 -0.86 14.74 7.31
C ASN A 68 -1.87 14.84 6.15
N ALA A 69 -2.17 13.76 5.43
CA ALA A 69 -3.10 13.82 4.30
C ALA A 69 -4.56 13.78 4.77
N THR A 70 -5.27 14.89 4.60
CA THR A 70 -6.70 15.04 4.91
C THR A 70 -7.59 14.16 4.04
N ASP A 71 -8.80 13.84 4.51
CA ASP A 71 -9.79 13.09 3.72
C ASP A 71 -10.13 13.78 2.38
N LYS A 72 -10.10 15.13 2.34
CA LYS A 72 -10.32 15.91 1.11
C LYS A 72 -9.20 15.68 0.10
N GLN A 73 -7.94 15.73 0.52
CA GLN A 73 -6.79 15.46 -0.34
C GLN A 73 -6.81 14.02 -0.88
N ARG A 74 -7.12 13.04 -0.02
CA ARG A 74 -7.25 11.63 -0.43
C ARG A 74 -8.38 11.42 -1.43
N SER A 75 -9.53 12.07 -1.23
CA SER A 75 -10.64 12.05 -2.17
C SER A 75 -10.26 12.65 -3.53
N ALA A 76 -9.52 13.76 -3.55
CA ALA A 76 -9.03 14.38 -4.78
C ALA A 76 -8.04 13.47 -5.53
N ALA A 77 -7.04 12.91 -4.83
CA ALA A 77 -6.07 12.01 -5.43
C ALA A 77 -6.74 10.76 -6.02
N ARG A 78 -7.71 10.16 -5.31
CA ARG A 78 -8.51 9.03 -5.81
C ARG A 78 -9.33 9.42 -7.05
N LYS A 79 -9.96 10.60 -7.06
CA LYS A 79 -10.72 11.08 -8.23
C LYS A 79 -9.81 11.20 -9.46
N PHE A 80 -8.62 11.78 -9.29
CA PHE A 80 -7.62 11.87 -10.36
C PHE A 80 -7.19 10.50 -10.87
N PHE A 81 -6.86 9.56 -9.96
CA PHE A 81 -6.48 8.19 -10.33
C PHE A 81 -7.56 7.49 -11.18
N LEU A 82 -8.82 7.65 -10.78
CA LEU A 82 -9.96 7.07 -11.51
C LEU A 82 -10.25 7.77 -12.84
N SER A 83 -10.03 9.08 -12.95
CA SER A 83 -10.23 9.82 -14.21
C SER A 83 -9.19 9.44 -15.26
N CYS A 84 -7.98 9.11 -14.84
CA CYS A 84 -6.93 8.56 -15.71
C CYS A 84 -7.22 7.12 -16.17
N LYS A 85 -8.31 6.50 -15.69
CA LYS A 85 -8.72 5.12 -16.02
C LYS A 85 -7.65 4.07 -15.70
N PHE A 86 -6.76 4.35 -14.75
CA PHE A 86 -5.76 3.38 -14.31
C PHE A 86 -6.42 2.09 -13.81
N GLY A 87 -5.81 0.96 -14.19
CA GLY A 87 -6.33 -0.39 -13.88
C GLY A 87 -7.45 -0.88 -14.81
N ARG A 88 -7.92 -0.08 -15.78
CA ARG A 88 -8.83 -0.56 -16.84
C ARG A 88 -8.02 -1.11 -18.03
N PRO A 89 -8.57 -2.12 -18.75
CA PRO A 89 -9.89 -2.73 -18.58
C PRO A 89 -9.96 -3.81 -17.48
N GLN A 90 -8.83 -4.18 -16.88
CA GLN A 90 -8.72 -5.33 -15.98
C GLN A 90 -9.71 -5.20 -14.81
N TYR A 91 -9.81 -4.03 -14.18
CA TYR A 91 -10.72 -3.77 -13.08
C TYR A 91 -11.80 -2.76 -13.46
N SER A 92 -13.04 -3.07 -13.09
CA SER A 92 -14.13 -2.11 -13.10
C SER A 92 -13.89 -0.98 -12.10
N LYS A 93 -14.51 0.18 -12.33
CA LYS A 93 -14.46 1.32 -11.39
C LYS A 93 -14.87 0.91 -9.98
N LYS A 94 -15.86 0.02 -9.85
CA LYS A 94 -16.35 -0.49 -8.55
C LYS A 94 -15.26 -1.29 -7.82
N GLN A 95 -14.53 -2.14 -8.54
CA GLN A 95 -13.43 -2.93 -7.97
C GLN A 95 -12.24 -2.05 -7.56
N VAL A 96 -11.84 -1.07 -8.38
CA VAL A 96 -10.78 -0.13 -8.00
C VAL A 96 -11.18 0.69 -6.76
N ASN A 97 -12.43 1.14 -6.69
CA ASN A 97 -12.95 1.80 -5.48
C ASN A 97 -12.91 0.88 -4.26
N GLN A 98 -13.24 -0.41 -4.43
CA GLN A 98 -13.16 -1.38 -3.35
C GLN A 98 -11.72 -1.53 -2.84
N MET A 99 -10.73 -1.62 -3.73
CA MET A 99 -9.31 -1.65 -3.34
C MET A 99 -8.93 -0.44 -2.47
N PHE A 100 -9.32 0.78 -2.87
CA PHE A 100 -9.05 1.98 -2.07
C PHE A 100 -9.74 1.96 -0.71
N SER A 101 -10.98 1.46 -0.62
CA SER A 101 -11.67 1.31 0.66
C SER A 101 -10.98 0.31 1.60
N GLU A 102 -10.48 -0.79 1.06
CA GLU A 102 -9.72 -1.79 1.82
C GLU A 102 -8.37 -1.24 2.29
N LEU A 103 -7.64 -0.49 1.44
CA LEU A 103 -6.42 0.21 1.85
C LEU A 103 -6.69 1.27 2.93
N LYS A 104 -7.81 2.00 2.85
CA LYS A 104 -8.25 2.92 3.92
C LYS A 104 -8.50 2.18 5.23
N ALA A 105 -9.07 0.97 5.18
CA ALA A 105 -9.33 0.15 6.36
C ALA A 105 -8.02 -0.33 7.00
N ILE A 106 -7.06 -0.84 6.20
CA ILE A 106 -5.71 -1.21 6.68
C ILE A 106 -5.06 -0.03 7.41
N ARG A 107 -5.11 1.17 6.79
CA ARG A 107 -4.55 2.38 7.40
C ARG A 107 -5.17 2.69 8.77
N LYS A 108 -6.49 2.59 8.89
CA LYS A 108 -7.20 2.83 10.16
C LYS A 108 -6.74 1.87 11.26
N ILE A 109 -6.39 0.63 10.92
CA ILE A 109 -5.86 -0.33 11.89
C ILE A 109 -4.49 0.16 12.41
N TYR A 110 -3.60 0.67 11.55
CA TYR A 110 -2.32 1.26 11.99
C TYR A 110 -2.50 2.44 12.93
N ASP A 111 -3.50 3.29 12.71
CA ASP A 111 -3.75 4.43 13.60
C ASP A 111 -4.23 3.99 15.00
N THR A 112 -4.52 2.70 15.21
CA THR A 112 -4.93 2.15 16.52
C THR A 112 -3.80 1.40 17.26
N THR A 113 -2.60 1.33 16.68
CA THR A 113 -1.49 0.57 17.27
C THR A 113 -0.54 1.41 18.13
N ASP A 114 -0.82 2.71 18.33
CA ASP A 114 0.07 3.64 19.04
C ASP A 114 0.33 3.24 20.52
N ALA A 115 -0.51 2.40 21.12
CA ALA A 115 -0.36 1.89 22.49
C ALA A 115 0.13 0.43 22.56
N MET A 116 0.46 -0.19 21.42
CA MET A 116 0.99 -1.57 21.39
C MET A 116 2.50 -1.56 21.62
N GLU A 117 2.98 -2.42 22.52
CA GLU A 117 4.41 -2.54 22.85
C GLU A 117 4.88 -4.00 22.79
N GLY A 118 6.19 -4.19 22.62
CA GLY A 118 6.84 -5.51 22.68
C GLY A 118 6.27 -6.53 21.69
N ASP A 119 6.05 -7.75 22.18
CA ASP A 119 5.59 -8.90 21.40
C ASP A 119 4.25 -8.67 20.69
N ASP A 120 3.37 -7.84 21.25
CA ASP A 120 2.06 -7.53 20.64
C ASP A 120 2.22 -6.67 19.38
N MET A 121 3.18 -5.74 19.38
CA MET A 121 3.51 -4.93 18.20
C MET A 121 4.16 -5.79 17.11
N GLU A 122 5.04 -6.72 17.49
CA GLU A 122 5.66 -7.64 16.54
C GLU A 122 4.62 -8.57 15.90
N LEU A 123 3.73 -9.16 16.71
CA LEU A 123 2.65 -10.02 16.24
C LEU A 123 1.68 -9.25 15.34
N PHE A 124 1.37 -8.00 15.68
CA PHE A 124 0.57 -7.11 14.85
C PHE A 124 1.18 -6.94 13.46
N TRP A 125 2.47 -6.59 13.37
CA TRP A 125 3.14 -6.38 12.10
C TRP A 125 3.20 -7.66 11.25
N LYS A 126 3.46 -8.82 11.87
CA LYS A 126 3.43 -10.12 11.18
C LYS A 126 2.05 -10.42 10.59
N ASN A 127 1.00 -10.25 11.39
CA ASN A 127 -0.38 -10.49 10.95
C ASN A 127 -0.76 -9.51 9.82
N ASN A 128 -0.44 -8.23 9.97
CA ASN A 128 -0.71 -7.25 8.95
C ASN A 128 0.06 -7.54 7.64
N HIS A 129 1.32 -7.98 7.74
CA HIS A 129 2.11 -8.37 6.59
C HIS A 129 1.42 -9.51 5.83
N MET A 130 1.04 -10.58 6.53
CA MET A 130 0.29 -11.70 5.94
C MET A 130 -1.03 -11.25 5.29
N TYR A 131 -1.76 -10.35 5.94
CA TYR A 131 -3.00 -9.81 5.37
C TYR A 131 -2.74 -9.03 4.07
N THR A 132 -1.66 -8.23 4.05
CA THR A 132 -1.29 -7.42 2.88
C THR A 132 -0.90 -8.31 1.70
N GLU A 133 -0.15 -9.39 1.94
CA GLU A 133 0.20 -10.38 0.92
C GLU A 133 -1.05 -11.07 0.35
N TYR A 134 -1.94 -11.53 1.24
CA TYR A 134 -3.21 -12.13 0.85
C TYR A 134 -4.07 -11.15 0.04
N TRP A 135 -4.16 -9.89 0.49
CA TRP A 135 -4.92 -8.85 -0.19
C TRP A 135 -4.42 -8.63 -1.62
N PHE A 136 -3.09 -8.53 -1.79
CA PHE A 136 -2.45 -8.36 -3.09
C PHE A 136 -2.75 -9.56 -4.00
N LYS A 137 -2.46 -10.77 -3.52
CA LYS A 137 -2.68 -12.02 -4.27
C LYS A 137 -4.13 -12.14 -4.74
N ARG A 138 -5.08 -11.95 -3.83
CA ARG A 138 -6.52 -12.03 -4.11
C ARG A 138 -6.93 -11.08 -5.23
N TRP A 139 -6.42 -9.84 -5.24
CA TRP A 139 -6.73 -8.91 -6.32
C TRP A 139 -6.01 -9.25 -7.61
N PHE A 140 -4.72 -9.58 -7.54
CA PHE A 140 -3.90 -9.95 -8.69
C PHE A 140 -4.47 -11.16 -9.46
N GLU A 141 -4.85 -12.22 -8.74
CA GLU A 141 -5.40 -13.45 -9.31
C GLU A 141 -6.83 -13.29 -9.83
N LYS A 142 -7.61 -12.34 -9.29
CA LYS A 142 -9.03 -12.16 -9.61
C LYS A 142 -9.32 -11.97 -11.10
N ASN A 143 -8.38 -11.36 -11.82
CA ASN A 143 -8.52 -11.10 -13.25
C ASN A 143 -7.57 -11.93 -14.10
N ARG A 144 -6.94 -12.98 -13.54
CA ARG A 144 -6.03 -13.92 -14.20
C ARG A 144 -5.33 -13.27 -15.39
N ARG A 145 -4.37 -12.38 -15.12
CA ARG A 145 -3.28 -12.26 -16.09
C ARG A 145 -2.77 -13.70 -16.28
N GLN A 146 -2.83 -14.21 -17.51
CA GLN A 146 -2.19 -15.51 -17.81
C GLN A 146 -0.67 -15.40 -17.68
N ASP A 147 -0.16 -14.17 -17.52
CA ASP A 147 1.23 -13.89 -17.24
C ASP A 147 1.65 -14.48 -15.89
N ASP A 148 2.80 -15.14 -15.90
CA ASP A 148 3.52 -15.58 -14.72
C ASP A 148 3.81 -14.40 -13.76
N ILE A 149 4.06 -14.71 -12.49
CA ILE A 149 4.44 -13.77 -11.42
C ILE A 149 5.66 -12.92 -11.83
N SER A 150 6.49 -13.38 -12.78
CA SER A 150 7.55 -12.59 -13.41
C SER A 150 7.08 -11.29 -14.09
N VAL A 151 5.80 -11.15 -14.45
CA VAL A 151 5.23 -9.87 -14.93
C VAL A 151 5.32 -8.77 -13.89
N LEU A 152 5.45 -9.14 -12.62
CA LEU A 152 5.55 -8.19 -11.53
C LEU A 152 6.83 -7.37 -11.62
N GLU A 153 7.95 -7.89 -12.11
CA GLU A 153 9.21 -7.12 -12.26
C GLU A 153 9.04 -5.84 -13.10
N LYS A 154 8.04 -5.85 -14.01
CA LYS A 154 7.67 -4.70 -14.85
C LYS A 154 7.00 -3.56 -14.07
N TYR A 155 6.44 -3.82 -12.89
CA TYR A 155 5.72 -2.86 -12.03
C TYR A 155 6.53 -2.53 -10.78
#